data_AF-A0A9E3DK60-F1
#
_entry.id   AF-A0A9E3DK60-F1
#
_cell.length_a   1.000
_cell.length_b   1.000
_cell.length_c   1.000
_cell.angle_alpha   90.00
_cell.angle_beta   90.00
_cell.angle_gamma   90.00
#
_symmetry.space_group_name_H-M   'P 1'
#
loop_
_entity.id
_entity.type
_entity.pdbx_description
1 polymer ?
#
loop_
_entity_poly.entity_id
_entity_poly.type
_entity_poly.pdbx_seq_one_letter_code
_entity_poly.pdbx_strand_id
1 'polypeptide(L)' 'MSKESLEKQADRAETIADQTVDDQLKETLGDAAREYRRQAKREPSNRSPADPGRQAARERKPRSR' A
#
# COMPACT_ATOMS: atom_id res chain seq x y z
N MET A 1 7.70 0.98 0.82
CA MET A 1 7.43 2.36 0.36
C MET A 1 6.15 2.84 1.01
N SER A 2 6.10 4.08 1.48
CA SER A 2 4.84 4.67 1.95
C SER A 2 3.97 5.08 0.77
N LYS A 3 2.65 5.19 1.00
CA LYS A 3 1.70 5.72 0.00
C LYS A 3 2.13 7.08 -0.53
N GLU A 4 2.50 8.00 0.37
CA GLU A 4 2.98 9.35 0.01
C GLU A 4 4.25 9.31 -0.86
N SER A 5 5.16 8.37 -0.62
CA SER A 5 6.36 8.20 -1.45
C SER A 5 6.01 7.72 -2.86
N LEU A 6 5.05 6.80 -2.98
CA LEU A 6 4.57 6.30 -4.28
C LEU A 6 3.83 7.39 -5.07
N GLU A 7 3.02 8.21 -4.40
CA GLU A 7 2.35 9.36 -5.03
C GLU A 7 3.39 10.36 -5.57
N LYS A 8 4.39 10.72 -4.76
CA LYS A 8 5.50 11.59 -5.20
C LYS A 8 6.29 11.01 -6.38
N GLN A 9 6.50 9.69 -6.41
CA GLN A 9 7.17 9.02 -7.53
C GLN A 9 6.34 9.05 -8.81
N ALA A 10 5.03 8.86 -8.70
CA ALA A 10 4.13 8.99 -9.83
C ALA A 10 4.14 10.40 -10.43
N ASP A 11 4.02 11.43 -9.58
CA ASP A 11 3.98 12.81 -10.04
C ASP A 11 5.32 13.24 -10.67
N ARG A 12 6.44 12.75 -10.13
CA ARG A 12 7.76 12.96 -10.73
C ARG A 12 7.88 12.28 -12.10
N ALA A 13 7.39 11.04 -12.24
CA ALA A 13 7.41 10.33 -13.51
C ALA A 13 6.55 11.04 -14.58
N GLU A 14 5.36 11.54 -14.22
CA GLU A 14 4.52 12.36 -15.10
C GLU A 14 5.23 13.66 -15.51
N THR A 15 5.86 14.36 -14.57
CA THR A 15 6.62 15.59 -14.88
C THR A 15 7.75 15.34 -15.87
N ILE A 16 8.50 14.24 -15.72
CA ILE A 16 9.58 13.90 -16.64
C ILE A 16 9.02 13.49 -18.01
N ALA A 17 7.88 12.78 -18.04
CA ALA A 17 7.21 12.42 -19.29
C ALA A 17 6.81 13.67 -20.08
N ASP A 18 6.19 14.66 -19.43
CA ASP A 18 5.78 15.92 -20.05
C ASP A 18 6.96 16.74 -20.59
N GLN A 19 8.12 16.64 -19.94
CA GLN A 19 9.35 17.35 -20.34
C GLN A 19 10.18 16.60 -21.39
N THR A 20 9.88 15.33 -21.62
CA THR A 20 10.62 14.47 -22.54
C THR A 20 10.08 14.64 -23.96
N VAL A 21 10.94 14.60 -24.97
CA VAL A 21 10.53 14.62 -26.40
C VAL A 21 10.50 13.23 -27.03
N ASP A 22 11.15 12.25 -26.40
CA ASP A 22 11.18 10.85 -26.82
C ASP A 22 9.87 10.14 -26.47
N ASP A 23 9.14 9.70 -27.49
CA ASP A 23 7.81 9.12 -27.31
C ASP A 23 7.84 7.75 -26.62
N GLN A 24 8.89 6.95 -26.80
CA GLN A 24 9.02 5.67 -26.10
C GLN A 24 9.27 5.88 -24.61
N LEU A 25 10.08 6.89 -24.28
CA LEU A 25 10.37 7.25 -22.89
C LEU A 25 9.13 7.88 -22.22
N LYS A 26 8.35 8.69 -22.93
CA LYS A 26 7.05 9.19 -22.44
C LYS A 26 6.10 8.06 -22.06
N GLU A 27 5.94 7.08 -22.95
CA GLU A 27 5.06 5.92 -22.70
C GLU A 27 5.53 5.14 -21.47
N THR A 28 6.83 4.85 -21.41
CA THR A 28 7.45 4.14 -20.29
C THR A 28 7.25 4.87 -18.95
N LEU A 29 7.46 6.19 -18.92
CA LEU A 29 7.28 7.02 -17.73
C LEU A 29 5.80 7.13 -17.32
N GLY A 30 4.89 7.23 -18.29
CA GLY A 30 3.45 7.22 -18.05
C GLY A 30 2.97 5.89 -17.47
N ASP A 31 3.51 4.77 -17.93
CA ASP A 31 3.20 3.45 -17.39
C ASP A 31 3.75 3.27 -15.97
N ALA A 32 4.98 3.74 -15.71
CA ALA A 32 5.55 3.76 -14.37
C ALA A 32 4.70 4.60 -13.40
N ALA A 33 4.26 5.80 -13.80
CA ALA A 33 3.39 6.65 -12.99
C ALA A 33 2.05 5.96 -12.66
N ARG A 34 1.43 5.31 -13.66
CA ARG A 34 0.20 4.53 -13.48
C ARG A 34 0.40 3.35 -12.54
N GLU A 35 1.56 2.70 -12.57
CA GLU A 35 1.90 1.63 -11.65
C GLU A 35 2.08 2.14 -10.22
N TYR A 36 2.85 3.22 -10.01
CA TYR A 36 3.02 3.83 -8.70
C TYR A 36 1.68 4.26 -8.07
N ARG A 37 0.78 4.86 -8.86
CA ARG A 37 -0.58 5.19 -8.39
C ARG A 37 -1.40 3.95 -8.06
N ARG A 38 -1.25 2.85 -8.80
CA ARG A 38 -1.90 1.57 -8.46
C ARG A 38 -1.35 0.99 -7.17
N GLN A 39 -0.04 1.05 -6.95
CA GLN A 39 0.58 0.59 -5.71
C GLN A 39 0.19 1.47 -4.52
N ALA A 40 0.06 2.80 -4.70
CA ALA A 40 -0.40 3.73 -3.67
C ALA A 40 -1.87 3.50 -3.28
N LYS A 41 -2.70 3.07 -4.24
CA LYS A 41 -4.13 2.75 -4.04
C LYS A 41 -4.37 1.35 -3.52
N ARG A 42 -3.45 0.41 -3.75
CA ARG A 42 -3.44 -0.84 -3.02
C ARG A 42 -3.19 -0.47 -1.57
N GLU A 43 -4.24 -0.52 -0.75
CA GLU A 43 -4.05 -0.61 0.69
C GLU A 43 -2.95 -1.66 0.93
N PRO A 44 -2.02 -1.44 1.88
CA PRO A 44 -1.29 -2.58 2.41
C PRO A 44 -2.38 -3.50 2.93
N SER A 45 -2.73 -4.54 2.16
CA SER A 45 -3.73 -5.54 2.54
C SER A 45 -3.47 -5.79 3.99
N ASN A 46 -4.42 -5.38 4.81
CA ASN A 46 -4.31 -5.31 6.24
C ASN A 46 -3.90 -6.72 6.69
N ARG A 47 -2.59 -6.96 6.77
CA ARG A 47 -2.01 -8.00 7.59
C ARG A 47 -2.18 -7.41 8.97
N SER A 48 -3.45 -7.37 9.40
CA SER A 48 -3.80 -7.35 10.79
C SER A 48 -2.88 -8.43 11.36
N PRO A 49 -1.95 -8.12 12.26
CA PRO A 49 -1.61 -9.14 13.23
C PRO A 49 -2.98 -9.46 13.83
N ALA A 50 -3.54 -10.61 13.47
CA ALA A 50 -4.61 -11.17 14.27
C ALA A 50 -3.97 -11.42 15.63
N ASP A 51 -4.04 -10.38 16.46
CA ASP A 51 -4.26 -10.42 17.89
C ASP A 51 -3.87 -11.77 18.53
N PRO A 52 -2.67 -11.88 19.14
CA PRO A 52 -2.38 -13.01 20.02
C PRO A 52 -3.19 -12.96 21.34
N GLY A 53 -4.26 -12.16 21.44
CA GLY A 53 -4.88 -11.73 22.70
C GLY A 53 -6.20 -12.38 23.07
N ARG A 54 -6.76 -13.32 22.31
CA ARG A 54 -8.04 -13.97 22.67
C ARG A 54 -7.90 -15.34 23.35
N GLN A 55 -7.10 -15.41 24.42
CA GLN A 55 -7.17 -16.49 25.42
C GLN A 55 -7.20 -15.94 26.85
N ALA A 56 -8.14 -15.04 27.14
CA ALA A 56 -8.50 -14.73 28.52
C ALA A 56 -9.94 -14.22 28.60
N ALA A 57 -10.90 -15.14 28.72
CA ALA A 57 -12.18 -14.95 29.43
C ALA A 57 -13.13 -16.13 29.16
N ARG A 58 -12.87 -17.28 29.78
CA ARG A 58 -13.99 -18.04 30.37
C ARG A 58 -13.87 -17.92 31.87
N GLU A 59 -14.57 -16.90 32.35
CA GLU A 59 -14.92 -16.69 33.76
C GLU A 59 -15.30 -18.03 34.41
N ARG A 60 -14.48 -18.48 35.35
CA ARG A 60 -14.73 -18.46 36.80
C ARG A 60 -15.98 -19.24 37.28
N LYS A 61 -15.69 -20.46 37.77
CA LYS A 61 -16.07 -21.09 39.07
C LYS A 61 -17.56 -21.45 39.32
N PRO A 62 -17.88 -22.20 40.39
CA PRO A 62 -17.34 -23.49 40.85
C PRO A 62 -18.49 -24.50 41.09
N ARG A 63 -18.25 -25.82 41.20
CA ARG A 63 -19.21 -26.68 41.91
C ARG A 63 -18.59 -27.98 42.41
N SER A 64 -18.56 -28.09 43.73
CA SER A 64 -18.24 -29.27 44.52
C SER A 64 -19.21 -30.42 44.25
N ARG A 65 -18.69 -31.65 44.22
CA ARG A 65 -19.13 -32.77 45.06
C ARG A 65 -18.12 -33.91 45.01
#